data_AF-A0A962P1P3-F1
#
_entry.id   AF-A0A962P1P3-F1
#
_cell.length_a   1.000
_cell.length_b   1.000
_cell.length_c   1.000
_cell.angle_alpha   90.00
_cell.angle_beta   90.00
_cell.angle_gamma   90.00
#
_symmetry.space_group_name_H-M   'P 1'
#
loop_
_entity.id
_entity.type
_entity.pdbx_description
1 polymer ?
#
loop_
_entity_poly.entity_id
_entity_poly.type
_entity_poly.pdbx_seq_one_letter_code
_entity_poly.pdbx_strand_id
1 'polypeptide(L)'
;MSEPKLSRRAFLQQTGVAARSSLIALSLPMIMSASQQARAAQAMDAPMKALQPDEAAEFAAIAALIIPTDETPGATEAGAIYFIDNVLSTSHANVLPELREGLAALQASAQSTYGSASFHTL
;
A
#
# COMPACT_ATOMS: atom_id res chain seq x y z
N MET A 1 0.08 -44.81 -3.68
CA MET A 1 -1.04 -43.96 -4.13
C MET A 1 -0.74 -42.54 -3.67
N SER A 2 -0.38 -41.64 -4.57
CA SER A 2 -0.02 -40.25 -4.23
C SER A 2 -1.20 -39.33 -4.50
N GLU A 3 -1.61 -38.55 -3.50
CA GLU A 3 -2.67 -37.55 -3.64
C GLU A 3 -2.28 -36.45 -4.64
N PRO A 4 -3.20 -36.00 -5.51
CA PRO A 4 -2.95 -34.86 -6.38
C PRO A 4 -2.89 -33.57 -5.53
N LYS A 5 -1.68 -33.00 -5.38
CA LYS A 5 -1.50 -31.68 -4.75
C LYS A 5 -2.19 -30.63 -5.61
N LEU A 6 -3.23 -30.01 -5.07
CA LEU A 6 -3.97 -28.92 -5.68
C LEU A 6 -3.00 -27.76 -5.98
N SER A 7 -2.65 -27.57 -7.26
CA SER A 7 -1.75 -26.48 -7.64
C SER A 7 -2.50 -25.15 -7.59
N ARG A 8 -1.80 -24.06 -7.21
CA ARG A 8 -2.34 -22.69 -7.22
C ARG A 8 -3.02 -22.34 -8.55
N ARG A 9 -2.47 -22.84 -9.67
CA ARG A 9 -3.01 -22.66 -11.01
C ARG A 9 -4.34 -23.41 -11.22
N ALA A 10 -4.43 -24.66 -10.76
CA ALA A 10 -5.66 -25.46 -10.87
C ALA A 10 -6.78 -24.89 -9.99
N PHE A 11 -6.44 -24.42 -8.79
CA PHE A 11 -7.39 -23.75 -7.90
C PHE A 11 -7.97 -22.47 -8.54
N LEU A 12 -7.11 -21.62 -9.11
CA LEU A 12 -7.52 -20.39 -9.80
C LEU A 12 -8.37 -20.66 -11.05
N GLN A 13 -8.06 -21.73 -11.79
CA GLN A 13 -8.85 -22.13 -12.95
C GLN A 13 -10.24 -22.66 -12.57
N GLN A 14 -10.37 -23.35 -11.42
CA GLN A 14 -11.65 -23.89 -10.97
C GLN A 14 -12.56 -22.87 -10.25
N THR A 15 -12.01 -21.84 -9.59
CA THR A 15 -12.83 -20.83 -8.88
C THR A 15 -13.29 -19.66 -9.76
N GLY A 16 -12.95 -19.63 -11.05
CA GLY A 16 -13.11 -18.47 -11.93
C GLY A 16 -14.50 -18.24 -12.55
N VAL A 17 -15.44 -19.17 -12.48
CA VAL A 17 -16.59 -19.15 -13.41
C VAL A 17 -17.82 -18.39 -12.89
N ALA A 18 -17.99 -18.15 -11.58
CA ALA A 18 -19.30 -17.66 -11.09
C ALA A 18 -19.33 -16.27 -10.40
N ALA A 19 -18.23 -15.71 -9.88
CA ALA A 19 -18.37 -14.49 -9.04
C ALA A 19 -17.19 -13.50 -8.97
N ARG A 20 -16.04 -13.73 -9.62
CA ARG A 20 -14.80 -12.95 -9.32
C ARG A 20 -14.31 -11.96 -10.39
N SER A 21 -14.88 -11.99 -11.59
CA SER A 21 -14.29 -11.27 -12.73
C SER A 21 -14.64 -9.78 -12.79
N SER A 22 -15.69 -9.33 -12.11
CA SER A 22 -16.16 -7.93 -12.26
C SER A 22 -15.26 -6.94 -11.51
N LEU A 23 -15.09 -7.08 -10.19
CA LEU A 23 -14.33 -6.10 -9.39
C LEU A 23 -12.84 -6.02 -9.73
N ILE A 24 -12.17 -7.17 -9.97
CA ILE A 24 -10.73 -7.20 -10.30
C ILE A 24 -10.48 -6.69 -11.72
N ALA A 25 -11.27 -7.10 -12.73
CA ALA A 25 -11.06 -6.62 -14.11
C ALA A 25 -11.38 -5.12 -14.26
N LEU A 26 -12.38 -4.60 -13.55
CA LEU A 26 -12.74 -3.17 -13.58
C LEU A 26 -11.72 -2.30 -12.82
N SER A 27 -11.04 -2.82 -11.79
CA SER A 27 -10.04 -2.06 -11.00
C SER A 27 -8.60 -2.24 -11.48
N LEU A 28 -8.28 -3.33 -12.20
CA LEU A 28 -6.94 -3.63 -12.71
C LEU A 28 -6.30 -2.47 -13.50
N PRO A 29 -6.97 -1.86 -14.49
CA PRO A 29 -6.38 -0.74 -15.23
C PRO A 29 -6.06 0.47 -14.36
N MET A 30 -6.92 0.79 -13.39
CA MET A 30 -6.69 1.88 -12.44
C MET A 30 -5.51 1.58 -11.53
N ILE A 31 -5.42 0.36 -10.99
CA ILE A 31 -4.30 -0.08 -10.15
C ILE A 31 -3.00 -0.01 -10.94
N MET A 32 -2.97 -0.55 -12.17
CA MET A 32 -1.78 -0.53 -13.01
C MET A 32 -1.32 0.89 -13.36
N SER A 33 -2.26 1.78 -13.71
CA SER A 33 -1.97 3.18 -13.99
C SER A 33 -1.40 3.89 -12.77
N ALA A 34 -2.01 3.72 -11.60
CA ALA A 34 -1.50 4.30 -10.36
C ALA A 34 -0.13 3.72 -9.98
N SER A 35 0.12 2.43 -10.18
CA SER A 35 1.46 1.83 -9.98
C SER A 35 2.51 2.36 -10.95
N GLN A 36 2.15 2.59 -12.22
CA GLN A 36 3.07 3.20 -13.20
C GLN A 36 3.40 4.64 -12.81
N GLN A 37 2.39 5.43 -12.43
CA GLN A 37 2.58 6.80 -11.95
C GLN A 37 3.42 6.85 -10.68
N ALA A 38 3.20 5.93 -9.74
CA ALA A 38 3.98 5.82 -8.51
C ALA A 38 5.45 5.53 -8.79
N ARG A 39 5.76 4.57 -9.67
CA ARG A 39 7.15 4.27 -10.07
C ARG A 39 7.83 5.44 -10.75
N ALA A 40 7.12 6.15 -11.63
CA ALA A 40 7.66 7.34 -12.28
C ALA A 40 7.93 8.47 -11.28
N ALA A 41 6.99 8.72 -10.37
CA ALA A 41 7.12 9.72 -9.31
C ALA A 41 8.29 9.39 -8.37
N GLN A 42 8.45 8.12 -7.99
CA GLN A 42 9.58 7.65 -7.20
C GLN A 42 10.92 7.85 -7.92
N ALA A 43 11.01 7.47 -9.19
CA ALA A 43 12.24 7.61 -9.97
C ALA A 43 12.68 9.07 -10.16
N MET A 44 11.73 10.01 -10.08
CA MET A 44 11.97 11.45 -10.23
C MET A 44 12.04 12.20 -8.90
N ASP A 45 11.88 11.51 -7.77
CA ASP A 45 11.69 12.12 -6.45
C ASP A 45 10.64 13.24 -6.46
N ALA A 46 9.49 12.96 -7.07
CA ALA A 46 8.44 13.94 -7.26
C ALA A 46 7.84 14.39 -5.92
N PRO A 47 7.40 15.67 -5.80
CA PRO A 47 6.75 16.13 -4.59
C PRO A 47 5.42 15.41 -4.36
N MET A 48 5.07 15.19 -3.08
CA MET A 48 3.77 14.66 -2.67
C MET A 48 2.66 15.65 -3.04
N LYS A 49 1.52 15.12 -3.48
CA LYS A 49 0.36 15.88 -3.95
C LYS A 49 -0.69 16.10 -2.88
N ALA A 50 -0.93 15.09 -2.04
CA ALA A 50 -1.98 15.08 -1.02
C ALA A 50 -1.40 15.01 0.40
N LEU A 51 -0.33 14.25 0.61
CA LEU A 51 0.31 14.08 1.90
C LEU A 51 1.35 15.18 2.16
N GLN A 52 1.44 15.62 3.42
CA GLN A 52 2.59 16.43 3.86
C GLN A 52 3.85 15.55 3.94
N PRO A 53 5.06 16.13 3.83
CA PRO A 53 6.31 15.36 3.88
C PRO A 53 6.43 14.46 5.12
N ASP A 54 6.08 14.99 6.29
CA ASP A 54 6.13 14.22 7.55
C ASP A 54 5.10 13.08 7.55
N GLU A 55 3.88 13.34 7.07
CA GLU A 55 2.85 12.30 6.93
C GLU A 55 3.29 11.21 5.95
N ALA A 56 3.94 11.60 4.85
CA ALA A 56 4.45 10.65 3.87
C ALA A 56 5.54 9.75 4.46
N ALA A 57 6.43 10.29 5.29
CA ALA A 57 7.44 9.50 6.01
C ALA A 57 6.80 8.50 6.97
N GLU A 58 5.79 8.92 7.74
CA GLU A 58 5.03 8.05 8.64
C GLU A 58 4.35 6.89 7.90
N PHE A 59 3.58 7.19 6.86
CA PHE A 59 2.90 6.15 6.08
C PHE A 59 3.86 5.27 5.29
N ALA A 60 5.00 5.79 4.84
CA ALA A 60 6.04 4.97 4.21
C ALA A 60 6.62 3.94 5.18
N ALA A 61 6.92 4.34 6.41
CA ALA A 61 7.41 3.42 7.44
C ALA A 61 6.37 2.34 7.79
N ILE A 62 5.09 2.73 7.93
CA ILE A 62 3.99 1.78 8.14
C ILE A 62 3.89 0.79 6.97
N ALA A 63 3.94 1.27 5.72
CA ALA A 63 3.88 0.41 4.54
C ALA A 63 5.06 -0.57 4.46
N ALA A 64 6.27 -0.12 4.80
CA ALA A 64 7.46 -0.95 4.86
C ALA A 64 7.39 -2.04 5.94
N LEU A 65 6.61 -1.87 7.00
CA LEU A 65 6.37 -2.94 7.98
C LEU A 65 5.35 -3.98 7.48
N ILE A 66 4.35 -3.55 6.70
CA ILE A 66 3.32 -4.45 6.15
C ILE A 66 3.91 -5.32 5.03
N ILE A 67 4.72 -4.72 4.15
CA ILE A 67 5.41 -5.40 3.07
C ILE A 67 6.90 -5.06 3.17
N PRO A 68 7.67 -5.79 4.00
CA PRO A 68 9.08 -5.53 4.21
C PRO A 68 9.91 -5.87 2.99
N THR A 69 11.06 -5.22 2.89
CA THR A 69 12.13 -5.63 1.97
C THR A 69 12.73 -6.93 2.52
N ASP A 70 12.67 -7.99 1.72
CA ASP A 70 13.28 -9.28 2.03
C ASP A 70 14.15 -9.76 0.87
N GLU A 71 14.09 -11.04 0.49
CA GLU A 71 14.71 -11.53 -0.75
C GLU A 71 14.08 -10.89 -2.00
N THR A 72 12.92 -10.25 -1.86
CA THR A 72 12.17 -9.54 -2.89
C THR A 72 11.94 -8.06 -2.52
N PRO A 73 11.72 -7.19 -3.52
CA PRO A 73 11.40 -5.78 -3.27
C PRO A 73 10.14 -5.60 -2.42
N GLY A 74 10.21 -4.76 -1.39
CA GLY A 74 9.11 -4.44 -0.48
C GLY A 74 8.31 -3.19 -0.88
N ALA A 75 7.55 -2.64 0.06
CA ALA A 75 6.71 -1.45 -0.17
C ALA A 75 7.53 -0.22 -0.59
N THR A 76 8.72 -0.06 -0.02
CA THR A 76 9.62 1.06 -0.31
C THR A 76 10.10 1.00 -1.76
N GLU A 77 10.64 -0.12 -2.21
CA GLU A 77 11.13 -0.31 -3.58
C GLU A 77 9.99 -0.31 -4.60
N ALA A 78 8.78 -0.71 -4.19
CA ALA A 78 7.58 -0.64 -5.02
C ALA A 78 7.01 0.78 -5.17
N GLY A 79 7.50 1.76 -4.41
CA GLY A 79 7.01 3.13 -4.44
C GLY A 79 5.61 3.27 -3.84
N ALA A 80 5.26 2.44 -2.86
CA ALA A 80 3.91 2.36 -2.29
C ALA A 80 3.42 3.72 -1.77
N ILE A 81 4.30 4.56 -1.20
CA ILE A 81 3.91 5.88 -0.70
C ILE A 81 3.43 6.82 -1.82
N TYR A 82 4.09 6.80 -2.97
CA TYR A 82 3.67 7.59 -4.14
C TYR A 82 2.34 7.08 -4.72
N PHE A 83 2.08 5.77 -4.64
CA PHE A 83 0.77 5.21 -5.01
C PHE A 83 -0.32 5.72 -4.07
N ILE A 84 -0.09 5.65 -2.75
CA ILE A 84 -1.02 6.12 -1.73
C ILE A 84 -1.32 7.61 -1.95
N ASP A 85 -0.28 8.44 -2.06
CA ASP A 85 -0.41 9.87 -2.33
C ASP A 85 -1.21 10.15 -3.62
N ASN A 86 -0.92 9.43 -4.70
CA ASN A 86 -1.64 9.60 -5.96
C ASN A 86 -3.12 9.22 -5.85
N VAL A 87 -3.45 8.12 -5.16
CA VAL A 87 -4.84 7.68 -4.94
C VAL A 87 -5.60 8.68 -4.07
N LEU A 88 -4.97 9.19 -3.00
CA LEU A 88 -5.54 10.20 -2.12
C LEU A 88 -5.74 11.55 -2.82
N SER A 89 -4.84 11.91 -3.74
CA SER A 89 -4.96 13.15 -4.53
C SER A 89 -6.05 13.12 -5.60
N THR A 90 -6.60 11.93 -5.91
CA THR A 90 -7.51 11.75 -7.05
C THR A 90 -8.88 11.22 -6.64
N SER A 91 -8.96 9.96 -6.23
CA SER A 91 -10.23 9.20 -6.17
C SER A 91 -10.70 8.95 -4.75
N HIS A 92 -9.82 9.13 -3.75
CA HIS A 92 -10.10 8.76 -2.36
C HIS A 92 -9.72 9.88 -1.37
N ALA A 93 -9.78 11.15 -1.79
CA ALA A 93 -9.48 12.27 -0.89
C ALA A 93 -10.34 12.29 0.39
N ASN A 94 -11.54 11.71 0.33
CA ASN A 94 -12.48 11.62 1.44
C ASN A 94 -12.01 10.71 2.59
N VAL A 95 -11.06 9.79 2.36
CA VAL A 95 -10.54 8.88 3.42
C VAL A 95 -9.35 9.48 4.16
N LEU A 96 -8.78 10.59 3.67
CA LEU A 96 -7.61 11.23 4.27
C LEU A 96 -7.80 11.66 5.74
N PRO A 97 -8.98 12.19 6.17
CA PRO A 97 -9.20 12.50 7.58
C PRO A 97 -9.12 11.27 8.48
N GLU A 98 -9.69 10.14 8.05
CA GLU A 98 -9.67 8.88 8.80
C GLU A 98 -8.25 8.31 8.90
N LEU A 99 -7.47 8.38 7.83
CA LEU A 99 -6.05 7.99 7.85
C LEU A 99 -5.23 8.84 8.83
N ARG A 100 -5.49 10.15 8.90
CA ARG A 100 -4.82 11.05 9.85
C ARG A 100 -5.19 10.77 11.29
N GLU A 101 -6.47 10.47 11.55
CA GLU A 101 -6.92 10.05 12.88
C GLU A 101 -6.24 8.74 13.31
N GLY A 102 -6.17 7.76 12.41
CA GLY A 102 -5.45 6.50 12.65
C GLY A 102 -3.95 6.70 12.91
N LEU A 103 -3.30 7.59 12.14
CA LEU A 103 -1.89 7.94 12.34
C LEU A 103 -1.66 8.59 13.72
N ALA A 104 -2.52 9.53 14.12
CA ALA A 104 -2.41 10.17 15.43
C ALA A 104 -2.57 9.16 16.58
N ALA A 105 -3.51 8.21 16.46
CA ALA A 105 -3.67 7.14 17.43
C ALA A 105 -2.44 6.21 17.50
N LEU A 106 -1.84 5.89 16.35
CA LEU A 106 -0.61 5.09 16.28
C LEU A 106 0.57 5.83 16.94
N GLN A 107 0.74 7.11 16.66
CA GLN A 107 1.78 7.95 17.26
C GLN A 107 1.60 8.07 18.79
N ALA A 108 0.37 8.20 19.28
CA ALA A 108 0.10 8.19 20.72
C ALA A 108 0.49 6.85 21.37
N SER A 109 0.20 5.73 20.71
CA SER A 109 0.60 4.39 21.15
C SER A 109 2.12 4.21 21.13
N ALA A 110 2.78 4.68 20.07
CA ALA A 110 4.24 4.69 19.93
C ALA A 110 4.90 5.48 21.06
N GLN A 111 4.38 6.66 21.40
CA GLN A 111 4.90 7.49 22.47
C GLN A 111 4.77 6.81 23.84
N SER A 112 3.62 6.18 24.11
CA SER A 112 3.37 5.46 25.36
C SER A 112 4.25 4.22 25.52
N THR A 113 4.46 3.47 24.44
CA THR A 113 5.12 2.16 24.47
C THR A 113 6.64 2.27 24.32
N TYR A 114 7.10 3.16 23.44
CA TYR A 114 8.50 3.25 23.01
C TYR A 114 9.13 4.63 23.28
N GLY A 115 8.36 5.59 23.77
CA GLY A 115 8.87 6.94 24.06
C GLY A 115 9.07 7.84 22.84
N SER A 116 8.59 7.44 21.66
CA SER A 116 8.71 8.21 20.42
C SER A 116 7.38 8.79 19.94
N ALA A 117 7.34 10.08 19.64
CA ALA A 117 6.17 10.76 19.08
C ALA A 117 6.01 10.55 17.57
N SER A 118 7.07 10.10 16.90
CA SER A 118 7.10 9.77 15.49
C SER A 118 7.22 8.26 15.31
N PHE A 119 6.35 7.68 14.48
CA PHE A 119 6.37 6.24 14.24
C PHE A 119 7.49 5.85 13.28
N HIS A 120 7.77 6.68 12.27
CA HIS A 120 8.82 6.44 11.28
C HIS A 120 10.26 6.43 11.84
N THR A 121 10.44 6.86 13.10
CA THR A 121 11.75 6.85 13.78
C THR A 121 11.93 5.65 14.72
N LEU A 122 10.91 4.80 14.85
CA LEU A 122 10.98 3.54 15.59
C LEU A 122 11.60 2.43 14.75
#